data_AF-A0A183HLU4-F1
#
_entry.id   AF-A0A183HLU4-F1
#
_cell.length_a   1.000
_cell.length_b   1.000
_cell.length_c   1.000
_cell.angle_alpha   90.00
_cell.angle_beta   90.00
_cell.angle_gamma   90.00
#
_symmetry.space_group_name_H-M   'P 1'
#
loop_
_entity.id
_entity.type
_entity.pdbx_description
1 polymer ?
#
loop_
_entity_poly.entity_id
_entity_poly.type
_entity_poly.pdbx_seq_one_letter_code
_entity_poly.pdbx_strand_id
1 'polypeptide(L)'
;MNDDSSEPINILYASPSVTTFTYLNPAFRIYEVEPGKNYRVVNFHTYFLNLTRTNEMNATSPTWELLYSAKEEYGLKDLSPKSWDHLINEITYQKTTYDKFIKNSLRRDDFICEEKCRYNTLCFLRKGHHNATLCSHLTPHSSIKRNPYNSSGIADKIGGMMDMVDPATVAEQQQQYAEIMMLLKKKLRSYIMKRFLQLFLFP
;
A
#
# COMPACT_ATOMS: atom_id res chain seq x y z
N MET A 1 24.11 2.11 5.87
CA MET A 1 23.85 0.68 6.18
C MET A 1 24.56 -0.13 5.11
N ASN A 2 25.54 -0.94 5.49
CA ASN A 2 26.42 -1.63 4.54
C ASN A 2 25.94 -3.07 4.24
N ASP A 3 25.19 -3.66 5.18
CA ASP A 3 24.54 -4.97 5.08
C ASP A 3 23.29 -5.02 5.99
N ASP A 4 22.61 -6.17 6.02
CA ASP A 4 21.39 -6.44 6.79
C ASP A 4 21.60 -6.72 8.29
N SER A 5 22.84 -6.79 8.75
CA SER A 5 23.21 -6.98 10.16
C SER A 5 23.53 -5.67 10.91
N SER A 6 23.69 -4.58 10.15
CA SER A 6 24.03 -3.25 10.66
C SER A 6 22.90 -2.63 11.51
N GLU A 7 23.25 -1.83 12.52
CA GLU A 7 22.26 -1.15 13.37
C GLU A 7 21.42 -0.10 12.58
N PRO A 8 20.08 -0.08 12.73
CA PRO A 8 19.23 0.92 12.09
C PRO A 8 19.35 2.26 12.83
N ILE A 9 19.73 3.32 12.09
CA ILE A 9 19.98 4.66 12.68
C ILE A 9 18.96 5.72 12.25
N ASN A 10 18.15 5.48 11.22
CA ASN A 10 17.19 6.45 10.69
C ASN A 10 16.05 5.76 9.93
N ILE A 11 14.97 6.49 9.65
CA ILE A 11 13.80 6.03 8.89
C ILE A 11 13.44 7.08 7.85
N LEU A 12 13.09 6.64 6.65
CA LEU A 12 12.46 7.46 5.64
C LEU A 12 10.99 7.07 5.51
N TYR A 13 10.09 8.04 5.67
CA TYR A 13 8.66 7.82 5.48
C TYR A 13 8.23 8.17 4.06
N ALA A 14 7.94 7.15 3.25
CA ALA A 14 7.27 7.35 1.97
C ALA A 14 5.75 7.52 2.20
N SER A 15 5.24 8.73 1.98
CA SER A 15 3.80 9.02 2.06
C SER A 15 3.07 8.52 0.82
N PRO A 16 1.79 8.13 0.93
CA PRO A 16 1.00 7.72 -0.23
C PRO A 16 0.68 8.91 -1.15
N SER A 17 0.16 8.61 -2.33
CA SER A 17 -0.27 9.60 -3.32
C SER A 17 -1.77 9.92 -3.22
N VAL A 18 -2.12 11.18 -3.48
CA VAL A 18 -3.51 11.60 -3.72
C VAL A 18 -3.99 11.12 -5.10
N THR A 19 -3.08 10.99 -6.07
CA THR A 19 -3.42 10.42 -7.38
C THR A 19 -3.70 8.93 -7.30
N THR A 20 -4.61 8.46 -8.14
CA THR A 20 -4.98 7.04 -8.29
C THR A 20 -4.03 6.24 -9.19
N PHE A 21 -2.92 6.82 -9.63
CA PHE A 21 -2.00 6.16 -10.56
C PHE A 21 -1.13 5.10 -9.84
N THR A 22 -1.15 3.81 -10.21
CA THR A 22 -2.16 3.14 -11.05
C THR A 22 -2.97 2.18 -10.19
N TYR A 23 -4.28 2.41 -10.12
CA TYR A 23 -5.27 1.58 -9.42
C TYR A 23 -5.16 1.57 -7.90
N LEU A 24 -4.80 2.71 -7.31
CA LEU A 24 -4.77 2.90 -5.85
C LEU A 24 -5.87 3.88 -5.42
N ASN A 25 -6.42 3.67 -4.23
CA ASN A 25 -7.26 4.68 -3.60
C ASN A 25 -6.42 5.94 -3.29
N PRO A 26 -6.95 7.16 -3.53
CA PRO A 26 -6.33 8.41 -3.08
C PRO A 26 -6.06 8.37 -1.59
N ALA A 27 -4.90 8.87 -1.14
CA ALA A 27 -4.59 8.98 0.28
C ALA A 27 -3.73 10.19 0.60
N PHE A 28 -3.82 10.63 1.85
CA PHE A 28 -2.90 11.57 2.47
C PHE A 28 -2.49 11.06 3.85
N ARG A 29 -1.44 11.64 4.42
CA ARG A 29 -0.92 11.27 5.73
C ARG A 29 -0.74 12.50 6.61
N ILE A 30 -1.13 12.38 7.87
CA ILE A 30 -0.89 13.37 8.91
C ILE A 30 0.15 12.78 9.87
N TYR A 31 1.22 13.52 10.12
CA TYR A 31 2.26 13.14 11.08
C TYR A 31 2.02 13.83 12.42
N GLU A 32 2.13 13.07 13.50
CA GLU A 32 2.25 13.60 14.85
C GLU A 32 3.74 13.70 15.17
N VAL A 33 4.17 14.89 15.57
CA VAL A 33 5.58 15.18 15.85
C VAL A 33 5.69 15.70 17.28
N GLU A 34 6.67 15.17 18.04
CA GLU A 34 6.90 15.67 19.39
C GLU A 34 7.33 17.16 19.34
N PRO A 35 6.70 18.03 20.14
CA PRO A 35 7.17 19.40 20.25
C PRO A 35 8.51 19.45 21.00
N GLY A 36 9.40 20.35 20.59
CA GLY A 36 10.65 20.61 21.30
C GLY A 36 11.88 20.01 20.64
N LYS A 37 12.73 19.32 21.41
CA LYS A 37 14.17 19.22 21.09
C LYS A 37 14.53 18.31 19.91
N ASN A 38 13.82 17.20 19.68
CA ASN A 38 14.24 16.23 18.67
C ASN A 38 13.28 16.10 17.47
N TYR A 39 12.11 16.76 17.50
CA TYR A 39 11.11 16.76 16.41
C TYR A 39 10.84 15.37 15.82
N ARG A 40 10.82 14.35 16.68
CA ARG A 40 10.59 12.96 16.26
C ARG A 40 9.13 12.77 15.89
N VAL A 41 8.92 12.03 14.81
CA VAL A 41 7.59 11.51 14.47
C VAL A 41 7.21 10.49 15.55
N VAL A 42 6.12 10.76 16.28
CA VAL A 42 5.63 9.88 17.36
C VAL A 42 4.49 8.99 16.90
N ASN A 43 3.75 9.41 15.87
CA ASN A 43 2.75 8.59 15.18
C ASN A 43 2.49 9.17 13.78
N PHE A 44 1.77 8.42 12.95
CA PHE A 44 1.12 8.99 11.78
C PHE A 44 -0.20 8.31 11.51
N HIS A 45 -1.10 9.04 10.85
CA HIS A 45 -2.41 8.57 10.43
C HIS A 45 -2.52 8.69 8.92
N THR A 46 -2.90 7.59 8.26
CA THR A 46 -3.14 7.58 6.83
C THR A 46 -4.64 7.60 6.60
N TYR A 47 -5.13 8.58 5.85
CA TYR A 47 -6.51 8.65 5.42
C TYR A 47 -6.59 8.31 3.94
N PHE A 48 -7.63 7.61 3.54
CA PHE A 48 -7.86 7.23 2.15
C PHE A 48 -9.30 7.48 1.72
N LEU A 49 -9.50 7.65 0.42
CA LEU A 49 -10.82 7.73 -0.18
C LEU A 49 -11.14 6.38 -0.81
N ASN A 50 -12.11 5.66 -0.24
CA ASN A 50 -12.56 4.38 -0.78
C ASN A 50 -13.41 4.60 -2.05
N LEU A 51 -12.79 4.44 -3.21
CA LEU A 51 -13.45 4.70 -4.49
C LEU A 51 -14.58 3.71 -4.79
N THR A 52 -14.51 2.48 -4.27
CA THR A 52 -15.58 1.48 -4.44
C THR A 52 -16.87 1.95 -3.78
N ARG A 53 -16.78 2.55 -2.57
CA ARG A 53 -17.94 3.14 -1.88
C ARG A 53 -18.40 4.46 -2.49
N THR A 54 -17.45 5.25 -3.02
CA THR A 54 -17.76 6.58 -3.60
C THR A 54 -18.50 6.50 -4.94
N ASN A 55 -18.53 5.33 -5.59
CA ASN A 55 -19.26 5.10 -6.83
C ASN A 55 -20.78 5.03 -6.65
N GLU A 56 -21.29 5.04 -5.42
CA GLU A 56 -22.70 5.29 -5.14
C GLU A 56 -23.03 6.73 -5.58
N MET A 57 -23.61 6.85 -6.78
CA MET A 57 -23.59 8.02 -7.69
C MET A 57 -24.17 9.35 -7.16
N ASN A 58 -24.54 9.44 -5.88
CA ASN A 58 -25.26 10.58 -5.29
C ASN A 58 -24.50 11.32 -4.18
N ALA A 59 -23.25 10.94 -3.84
CA ALA A 59 -22.48 11.64 -2.83
C ALA A 59 -21.99 13.02 -3.34
N THR A 60 -22.51 14.10 -2.76
CA THR A 60 -22.15 15.49 -3.07
C THR A 60 -20.72 15.85 -2.64
N SER A 61 -20.08 15.05 -1.79
CA SER A 61 -18.68 15.22 -1.38
C SER A 61 -18.05 13.88 -0.98
N PRO A 62 -16.78 13.62 -1.34
CA PRO A 62 -16.08 12.40 -0.96
C PRO A 62 -15.76 12.38 0.54
N THR A 63 -16.06 11.27 1.21
CA THR A 63 -15.71 11.05 2.63
C THR A 63 -14.34 10.39 2.72
N TRP A 64 -13.41 11.02 3.44
CA TRP A 64 -12.10 10.44 3.73
C TRP A 64 -12.19 9.60 5.00
N GLU A 65 -11.77 8.34 4.90
CA GLU A 65 -11.79 7.40 6.00
C GLU A 65 -10.37 7.22 6.56
N LEU A 66 -10.26 7.02 7.87
CA LEU A 66 -8.99 6.59 8.46
C LEU A 66 -8.68 5.18 7.95
N LEU A 67 -7.56 5.02 7.25
CA LEU A 67 -7.07 3.71 6.84
C LEU A 67 -6.39 3.02 8.02
N TYR A 68 -5.40 3.69 8.63
CA TYR A 68 -4.69 3.17 9.79
C TYR A 68 -3.86 4.25 10.50
N SER A 69 -3.58 4.02 11.79
CA SER A 69 -2.48 4.66 12.51
C SER A 69 -1.31 3.69 12.65
N ALA A 70 -0.07 4.19 12.53
CA ALA A 70 1.12 3.32 12.57
C ALA A 70 1.22 2.50 13.87
N LYS A 71 0.94 3.15 15.01
CA LYS A 71 1.05 2.52 16.33
C LYS A 71 -0.03 1.47 16.56
N GLU A 72 -1.28 1.77 16.22
CA GLU A 72 -2.40 0.86 16.48
C GLU A 72 -2.36 -0.36 15.55
N GLU A 73 -2.13 -0.13 14.26
CA GLU A 73 -2.14 -1.18 13.22
C GLU A 73 -1.10 -2.26 13.46
N TYR A 74 0.08 -1.84 13.90
CA TYR A 74 1.27 -2.68 14.05
C TYR A 74 1.68 -2.87 15.52
N GLY A 75 0.89 -2.40 16.49
CA GLY A 75 1.19 -2.54 17.92
C GLY A 75 2.50 -1.87 18.37
N LEU A 76 2.93 -0.80 17.69
CA LEU A 76 4.22 -0.15 17.97
C LEU A 76 4.14 0.76 19.20
N LYS A 77 5.10 0.60 20.12
CA LYS A 77 5.24 1.48 21.30
C LYS A 77 5.77 2.86 20.92
N ASP A 78 6.70 2.90 19.98
CA ASP A 78 7.29 4.10 19.39
C ASP A 78 7.64 3.85 17.91
N LEU A 79 8.03 4.91 17.20
CA LEU A 79 8.42 4.87 15.79
C LEU A 79 9.94 5.03 15.61
N SER A 80 10.74 4.49 16.54
CA SER A 80 12.21 4.49 16.44
C SER A 80 12.71 3.58 15.31
N PRO A 81 13.95 3.76 14.82
CA PRO A 81 14.50 2.90 13.77
C PRO A 81 14.51 1.42 14.17
N LYS A 82 14.75 1.13 15.46
CA LYS A 82 14.73 -0.21 16.03
C LYS A 82 13.33 -0.82 16.02
N SER A 83 12.29 -0.04 16.34
CA SER A 83 10.90 -0.52 16.28
C SER A 83 10.45 -0.80 14.85
N TRP A 84 10.85 0.03 13.88
CA TRP A 84 10.60 -0.25 12.46
C TRP A 84 11.35 -1.49 11.97
N ASP A 85 12.62 -1.68 12.37
CA ASP A 85 13.37 -2.88 12.00
C ASP A 85 12.74 -4.16 12.57
N HIS A 86 12.28 -4.12 13.82
CA HIS A 86 11.52 -5.22 14.41
C HIS A 86 10.25 -5.53 13.60
N LEU A 87 9.47 -4.50 13.25
CA LEU A 87 8.29 -4.66 12.40
C LEU A 87 8.63 -5.25 11.03
N ILE A 88 9.76 -4.87 10.41
CA ILE A 88 10.21 -5.46 9.15
C ILE A 88 10.47 -6.97 9.29
N ASN A 89 11.05 -7.41 10.43
CA ASN A 89 11.19 -8.84 10.72
C ASN A 89 9.82 -9.51 10.83
N GLU A 90 8.85 -8.89 11.50
CA GLU A 90 7.48 -9.43 11.60
C GLU A 90 6.79 -9.50 10.23
N ILE A 91 6.89 -8.46 9.40
CA ILE A 91 6.40 -8.45 8.01
C ILE A 91 7.07 -9.58 7.19
N THR A 92 8.35 -9.84 7.43
CA THR A 92 9.10 -10.87 6.69
C THR A 92 8.60 -12.28 7.02
N TYR A 93 8.43 -12.59 8.30
CA TYR A 93 8.19 -13.95 8.77
C TYR A 93 6.74 -14.28 9.14
N GLN A 94 5.89 -13.27 9.39
CA GLN A 94 4.48 -13.47 9.77
C GLN A 94 3.55 -13.09 8.62
N LYS A 95 2.79 -14.06 8.09
CA LYS A 95 1.88 -13.84 6.97
C LYS A 95 0.83 -12.77 7.26
N THR A 96 0.24 -12.77 8.46
CA THR A 96 -0.80 -11.81 8.85
C THR A 96 -0.30 -10.37 8.85
N THR A 97 0.90 -10.13 9.35
CA THR A 97 1.55 -8.80 9.36
C THR A 97 1.92 -8.35 7.96
N TYR A 98 2.38 -9.28 7.11
CA TYR A 98 2.60 -9.02 5.69
C TYR A 98 1.33 -8.61 4.95
N ASP A 99 0.25 -9.38 5.11
CA ASP A 99 -1.02 -9.12 4.43
C ASP A 99 -1.55 -7.73 4.81
N LYS A 100 -1.49 -7.36 6.10
CA LYS A 100 -1.81 -6.00 6.58
C LYS A 100 -0.92 -4.94 5.92
N PHE A 101 0.39 -5.16 5.89
CA PHE A 101 1.33 -4.22 5.27
C PHE A 101 1.04 -4.00 3.78
N ILE A 102 0.75 -5.06 3.02
CA ILE A 102 0.40 -4.97 1.60
C ILE A 102 -0.91 -4.23 1.41
N LYS A 103 -1.95 -4.55 2.18
CA LYS A 103 -3.22 -3.83 2.18
C LYS A 103 -3.03 -2.34 2.43
N ASN A 104 -2.24 -1.97 3.44
CA ASN A 104 -1.99 -0.56 3.77
C ASN A 104 -1.15 0.16 2.70
N SER A 105 -0.15 -0.52 2.13
CA SER A 105 0.71 0.04 1.08
C SER A 105 -0.04 0.32 -0.22
N LEU A 106 -0.92 -0.61 -0.61
CA LEU A 106 -1.71 -0.52 -1.84
C LEU A 106 -3.09 0.12 -1.62
N ARG A 107 -3.50 0.29 -0.36
CA ARG A 107 -4.78 0.88 0.04
C ARG A 107 -5.97 0.17 -0.61
N ARG A 108 -5.88 -1.16 -0.70
CA ARG A 108 -6.84 -2.06 -1.35
C ARG A 108 -6.73 -3.46 -0.74
N ASP A 109 -7.83 -4.21 -0.82
CA ASP A 109 -7.98 -5.49 -0.11
C ASP A 109 -7.94 -6.71 -1.04
N ASP A 110 -7.88 -6.48 -2.35
CA ASP A 110 -8.04 -7.48 -3.42
C ASP A 110 -6.72 -7.76 -4.18
N PHE A 111 -5.59 -7.24 -3.72
CA PHE A 111 -4.29 -7.43 -4.38
C PHE A 111 -3.46 -8.53 -3.73
N ILE A 112 -3.02 -9.49 -4.55
CA ILE A 112 -2.11 -10.57 -4.13
C ILE A 112 -0.68 -10.20 -4.53
N CYS A 113 0.19 -9.97 -3.55
CA CYS A 113 1.61 -9.69 -3.76
C CYS A 113 2.46 -10.89 -3.32
N GLU A 114 2.75 -11.81 -4.23
CA GLU A 114 3.59 -12.99 -3.93
C GLU A 114 4.80 -13.08 -4.86
N GLU A 115 5.64 -14.09 -4.63
CA GLU A 115 6.84 -14.37 -5.43
C GLU A 115 7.76 -13.14 -5.58
N LYS A 116 7.94 -12.66 -6.82
CA LYS A 116 8.78 -11.51 -7.14
C LYS A 116 8.26 -10.22 -6.48
N CYS A 117 6.94 -10.06 -6.37
CA CYS A 117 6.34 -8.91 -5.69
C CYS A 117 6.75 -8.89 -4.21
N ARG A 118 6.56 -10.02 -3.52
CA ARG A 118 6.94 -10.18 -2.11
C ARG A 118 8.42 -9.93 -1.89
N TYR A 119 9.28 -10.59 -2.66
CA TYR A 119 10.73 -10.43 -2.56
C TYR A 119 11.15 -8.96 -2.71
N ASN A 120 10.64 -8.28 -3.74
CA ASN A 120 10.97 -6.88 -3.99
C ASN A 120 10.47 -5.99 -2.84
N THR A 121 9.23 -6.16 -2.40
CA THR A 121 8.64 -5.40 -1.29
C THR A 121 9.49 -5.53 -0.03
N LEU A 122 9.80 -6.76 0.39
CA LEU A 122 10.63 -7.01 1.59
C LEU A 122 12.02 -6.40 1.45
N CYS A 123 12.64 -6.56 0.27
CA CYS A 123 13.95 -6.00 -0.01
C CYS A 123 13.95 -4.46 0.03
N PHE A 124 12.88 -3.81 -0.44
CA PHE A 124 12.78 -2.35 -0.42
C PHE A 124 12.60 -1.76 0.98
N LEU A 125 12.06 -2.52 1.94
CA LEU A 125 11.87 -2.03 3.31
C LEU A 125 13.18 -1.67 4.02
N ARG A 126 14.29 -2.34 3.69
CA ARG A 126 15.62 -2.06 4.25
C ARG A 126 16.56 -1.30 3.29
N LYS A 127 16.14 -1.08 2.05
CA LYS A 127 16.96 -0.39 1.04
C LYS A 127 16.90 1.13 1.19
N GLY A 128 17.73 1.66 2.08
CA GLY A 128 18.08 3.08 2.13
C GLY A 128 19.24 3.48 1.22
N HIS A 129 19.89 2.51 0.56
CA HIS A 129 21.01 2.70 -0.35
C HIS A 129 20.89 1.75 -1.54
N HIS A 130 21.46 2.10 -2.68
CA HIS A 130 21.47 1.27 -3.90
C HIS A 130 22.43 0.06 -3.81
N ASN A 131 22.60 -0.52 -2.62
CA ASN A 131 23.45 -1.69 -2.37
C ASN A 131 22.61 -2.97 -2.33
N ALA A 132 23.03 -4.00 -3.06
CA ALA A 132 22.36 -5.30 -3.13
C ALA A 132 22.55 -6.15 -1.87
N THR A 133 23.61 -5.91 -1.07
CA THR A 133 23.89 -6.63 0.18
C THR A 133 22.81 -6.44 1.25
N LEU A 134 21.97 -5.41 1.14
CA LEU A 134 20.89 -5.14 2.10
C LEU A 134 19.75 -6.17 2.07
N CYS A 135 19.77 -7.10 1.10
CA CYS A 135 18.75 -8.13 0.94
C CYS A 135 19.33 -9.55 0.93
N SER A 136 20.57 -9.75 1.40
CA SER A 136 21.23 -11.07 1.38
C SER A 136 20.52 -12.14 2.19
N HIS A 137 19.88 -11.78 3.31
CA HIS A 137 19.06 -12.67 4.13
C HIS A 137 17.78 -13.14 3.43
N LEU A 138 17.32 -12.45 2.37
CA LEU A 138 16.13 -12.85 1.63
C LEU A 138 16.53 -13.86 0.55
N THR A 139 15.88 -15.02 0.54
CA THR A 139 16.06 -16.00 -0.53
C THR A 139 15.73 -15.36 -1.87
N PRO A 140 16.69 -15.30 -2.83
CA PRO A 140 16.44 -14.68 -4.12
C PRO A 140 15.29 -15.38 -4.85
N HIS A 141 14.44 -14.61 -5.53
CA HIS A 141 13.37 -15.17 -6.36
C HIS A 141 13.91 -16.18 -7.40
N SER A 142 15.10 -15.93 -7.96
CA SER A 142 15.77 -16.83 -8.90
C SER A 142 16.15 -18.19 -8.29
N SER A 143 16.20 -18.29 -6.96
CA SER A 143 16.47 -19.51 -6.19
C SER A 143 15.21 -20.29 -5.82
N ILE A 144 14.02 -19.69 -6.02
CA ILE A 144 12.73 -20.36 -5.86
C ILE A 144 12.53 -21.29 -7.07
N LYS A 145 13.00 -22.53 -6.96
CA LYS A 145 12.62 -23.60 -7.88
C LYS A 145 11.10 -23.79 -7.75
N ARG A 146 10.38 -23.66 -8.87
CA ARG A 146 8.92 -23.81 -9.07
C ARG A 146 8.14 -24.36 -7.85
N ASN A 147 7.26 -23.49 -7.35
CA ASN A 147 6.08 -23.68 -6.48
C ASN A 147 5.87 -25.05 -5.78
N PRO A 148 5.99 -25.13 -4.42
CA PRO A 148 5.57 -26.30 -3.65
C PRO A 148 4.03 -26.41 -3.46
N TYR A 149 3.23 -25.46 -3.94
CA TYR A 149 1.76 -25.59 -4.04
C TYR A 149 1.30 -26.23 -5.36
N ASN A 150 2.02 -27.25 -5.83
CA ASN A 150 1.46 -28.23 -6.76
C ASN A 150 1.15 -29.54 -6.01
N SER A 151 0.39 -29.43 -4.93
CA SER A 151 -0.31 -30.56 -4.34
C SER A 151 -1.82 -30.28 -4.33
N SER A 152 -2.48 -30.94 -5.30
CA SER A 152 -3.84 -31.48 -5.26
C SER A 152 -5.05 -30.53 -5.21
N GLY A 153 -5.80 -30.52 -6.32
CA GLY A 153 -7.25 -30.73 -6.30
C GLY A 153 -8.16 -29.48 -6.37
N ILE A 154 -7.62 -28.27 -6.20
CA ILE A 154 -8.41 -27.03 -6.24
C ILE A 154 -8.17 -26.25 -7.55
N ALA A 155 -6.96 -26.29 -8.11
CA ALA A 155 -6.62 -25.61 -9.37
C ALA A 155 -7.44 -26.14 -10.58
N ASP A 156 -7.73 -27.45 -10.63
CA ASP A 156 -8.58 -28.03 -11.69
C ASP A 156 -10.05 -27.57 -11.58
N LYS A 157 -10.54 -27.27 -10.37
CA LYS A 157 -11.91 -26.75 -10.17
C LYS A 157 -12.04 -25.26 -10.47
N ILE A 158 -10.96 -24.48 -10.30
CA ILE A 158 -10.94 -23.06 -10.64
C ILE A 158 -10.66 -22.86 -12.14
N GLY A 159 -9.79 -23.69 -12.74
CA GLY A 159 -9.55 -23.72 -14.18
C GLY A 159 -10.85 -23.97 -14.98
N GLY A 160 -11.68 -24.91 -14.53
CA GLY A 160 -13.00 -25.14 -15.13
C GLY A 160 -14.03 -24.00 -14.94
N MET A 161 -13.83 -23.11 -13.96
CA MET A 161 -14.71 -21.93 -13.74
C MET A 161 -14.24 -20.69 -14.52
N MET A 162 -12.94 -20.56 -14.77
CA MET A 162 -12.34 -19.45 -15.51
C MET A 162 -12.61 -19.57 -17.03
N ASP A 163 -12.81 -20.80 -17.52
CA ASP A 163 -13.25 -21.09 -18.90
C ASP A 163 -14.76 -20.83 -19.14
N MET A 164 -15.52 -20.41 -18.10
CA MET A 164 -16.95 -20.06 -18.19
C MET A 164 -17.24 -18.56 -18.11
N VAL A 165 -16.23 -17.70 -17.98
CA VAL A 165 -16.42 -16.24 -17.96
C VAL A 165 -16.18 -15.70 -19.36
N ASP A 166 -17.23 -15.20 -20.01
CA ASP A 166 -17.17 -14.64 -21.37
C ASP A 166 -16.10 -13.52 -21.42
N PRO A 167 -15.09 -13.61 -22.30
CA PRO A 167 -14.08 -12.57 -22.49
C PRO A 167 -14.67 -11.17 -22.72
N ALA A 168 -15.87 -11.09 -23.32
CA ALA A 168 -16.60 -9.84 -23.48
C ALA A 168 -17.00 -9.22 -22.12
N THR A 169 -17.47 -10.03 -21.17
CA THR A 169 -17.84 -9.55 -19.82
C THR A 169 -16.64 -9.05 -19.02
N VAL A 170 -15.46 -9.69 -19.15
CA VAL A 170 -14.22 -9.20 -18.51
C VAL A 170 -13.79 -7.88 -19.13
N ALA A 171 -13.85 -7.76 -20.45
CA ALA A 171 -13.50 -6.53 -21.16
C ALA A 171 -14.47 -5.38 -20.82
N GLU A 172 -15.77 -5.65 -20.75
CA GLU A 172 -16.80 -4.67 -20.35
C GLU A 172 -16.60 -4.19 -18.91
N GLN A 173 -16.31 -5.10 -17.99
CA GLN A 173 -16.08 -4.76 -16.58
C GLN A 173 -14.81 -3.91 -16.41
N GLN A 174 -13.78 -4.20 -17.22
CA GLN A 174 -12.51 -3.45 -17.22
C GLN A 174 -12.66 -2.08 -17.90
N GLN A 175 -13.47 -1.98 -18.96
CA GLN A 175 -13.87 -0.74 -19.61
C GLN A 175 -14.66 0.15 -18.65
N GLN A 176 -15.68 -0.41 -17.99
CA GLN A 176 -16.51 0.30 -17.00
C GLN A 176 -15.67 0.82 -15.84
N TYR A 177 -14.74 0.00 -15.33
CA TYR A 177 -13.81 0.42 -14.29
C TYR A 177 -12.90 1.56 -14.77
N ALA A 178 -12.41 1.51 -16.02
CA ALA A 178 -11.60 2.58 -16.60
C ALA A 178 -12.38 3.90 -16.73
N GLU A 179 -13.65 3.85 -17.15
CA GLU A 179 -14.54 5.01 -17.26
C GLU A 179 -14.84 5.63 -15.90
N ILE A 180 -15.18 4.79 -14.91
CA ILE A 180 -15.41 5.20 -13.52
C ILE A 180 -14.14 5.89 -12.98
N MET A 181 -12.97 5.28 -13.15
CA MET A 181 -11.70 5.85 -12.69
C MET A 181 -11.36 7.15 -13.42
N MET A 182 -11.72 7.29 -14.69
CA MET A 182 -11.56 8.53 -15.45
C MET A 182 -12.46 9.65 -14.90
N LEU A 183 -13.74 9.34 -14.63
CA LEU A 183 -14.70 10.27 -14.07
C LEU A 183 -14.30 10.73 -12.66
N LEU A 184 -13.85 9.80 -11.81
CA LEU A 184 -13.35 10.07 -10.46
C LEU A 184 -12.10 10.97 -10.51
N LYS A 185 -11.15 10.70 -11.41
CA LYS A 185 -9.98 11.58 -11.63
C LYS A 185 -10.41 13.00 -12.01
N LYS A 186 -11.40 13.15 -12.90
CA LYS A 186 -11.91 14.46 -13.35
C LYS A 186 -12.60 15.21 -12.21
N LYS A 187 -13.47 14.53 -11.45
CA LYS A 187 -14.16 15.10 -10.28
C LYS A 187 -13.18 15.50 -9.17
N LEU A 188 -12.21 14.64 -8.85
CA LEU A 188 -11.20 14.91 -7.83
C LEU A 188 -10.31 16.10 -8.20
N ARG A 189 -9.84 16.17 -9.46
CA ARG A 189 -9.09 17.33 -9.96
C ARG A 189 -9.91 18.62 -9.86
N SER A 190 -11.18 18.60 -10.27
CA SER A 190 -12.07 19.76 -10.19
C SER A 190 -12.31 20.20 -8.73
N TYR A 191 -12.53 19.25 -7.83
CA TYR A 191 -12.72 19.52 -6.41
C TYR A 191 -11.47 20.13 -5.76
N ILE A 192 -10.30 19.54 -5.99
CA ILE A 192 -9.02 20.05 -5.47
C ILE A 192 -8.76 21.48 -6.01
N MET A 193 -8.94 21.70 -7.31
CA MET A 193 -8.78 23.03 -7.93
C MET A 193 -9.74 24.06 -7.32
N LYS A 194 -11.03 23.74 -7.17
CA LYS A 194 -12.03 24.65 -6.59
C LYS A 194 -11.70 25.00 -5.14
N ARG A 195 -11.30 24.01 -4.34
CA ARG A 195 -10.98 24.21 -2.93
C ARG A 195 -9.66 24.97 -2.75
N PHE A 196 -8.67 24.74 -3.61
CA PHE A 196 -7.43 25.52 -3.65
C PHE A 196 -7.73 26.98 -4.01
N LEU A 197 -8.51 27.24 -5.06
CA LEU A 197 -8.90 28.61 -5.44
C LEU A 197 -9.66 29.34 -4.33
N GLN A 198 -10.56 28.65 -3.61
CA GLN A 198 -11.29 29.24 -2.47
C GLN A 198 -10.37 29.62 -1.30
N LEU A 199 -9.30 28.86 -1.06
CA LEU A 199 -8.36 29.12 0.04
C LEU A 199 -7.38 30.27 -0.28
N PHE A 200 -7.17 30.60 -1.56
CA PHE A 200 -6.13 31.56 -1.97
C PHE A 200 -6.66 32.82 -2.67
N LEU A 201 -7.90 32.83 -3.18
CA LEU A 201 -8.46 33.99 -3.89
C LEU A 201 -9.54 34.75 -3.13
N PHE A 202 -10.01 34.23 -1.99
CA PHE A 202 -10.98 34.91 -1.13
C PHE A 202 -10.59 34.68 0.35
N PRO A 203 -9.72 35.53 0.93
CA PRO A 203 -9.47 35.53 2.38
C PRO A 203 -10.71 35.93 3.18
#